data_AF-A0A1I1DDE0-F1
#
_entry.id   AF-A0A1I1DDE0-F1
#
_cell.length_a   1.000
_cell.length_b   1.000
_cell.length_c   1.000
_cell.angle_alpha   90.00
_cell.angle_beta   90.00
_cell.angle_gamma   90.00
#
_symmetry.space_group_name_H-M   'P 1'
#
loop_
_entity.id
_entity.type
_entity.pdbx_description
1 polymer ?
#
loop_
_entity_poly.entity_id
_entity_poly.type
_entity_poly.pdbx_seq_one_letter_code
_entity_poly.pdbx_strand_id
1 'polypeptide(L)'
;MTPIPIPNAVSKYVIPVVGIAALGAVAYVGFQYLKKDEIPKVQKNPKYPSSQLSSVEATAIAERLYTAMATLGRPNDQEKTIIFNSLQNLNQNDFVKVYEAFGARQYSKFWRNIGDPFTSDDHSLLTWLSNELTAEDFAKISQIIPEAKRYQNAA
;
A
#
# COMPACT_ATOMS: atom_id res chain seq x y z
N MET A 1 48.04 -13.78 -55.69
CA MET A 1 46.85 -14.03 -54.85
C MET A 1 46.63 -12.81 -53.98
N THR A 2 45.57 -12.05 -54.22
CA THR A 2 45.22 -10.86 -53.41
C THR A 2 44.24 -11.27 -52.30
N PRO A 3 44.41 -10.79 -51.04
CA PRO A 3 43.50 -11.15 -49.96
C PRO A 3 42.13 -10.48 -50.15
N ILE A 4 41.06 -11.22 -49.86
CA ILE A 4 39.68 -10.73 -49.92
C ILE A 4 39.40 -9.93 -48.64
N PRO A 5 38.95 -8.66 -48.74
CA PRO A 5 38.57 -7.89 -47.55
C PRO A 5 37.23 -8.39 -46.99
N ILE A 6 37.21 -8.71 -45.70
CA ILE A 6 35.97 -9.00 -44.96
C ILE A 6 35.35 -7.65 -44.53
N PRO A 7 34.12 -7.30 -44.95
CA PRO A 7 33.49 -6.07 -44.51
C PRO A 7 33.06 -6.16 -43.04
N ASN A 8 33.54 -5.22 -42.22
CA ASN A 8 33.08 -5.00 -40.84
C ASN A 8 31.66 -4.43 -40.82
N ALA A 9 30.66 -5.29 -40.99
CA ALA A 9 29.24 -4.91 -41.02
C ALA A 9 28.57 -4.84 -39.64
N VAL A 10 29.33 -4.80 -38.54
CA VAL A 10 28.76 -4.89 -37.17
C VAL A 10 28.61 -3.50 -36.49
N SER A 11 29.20 -2.44 -37.04
CA SER A 11 29.38 -1.17 -36.29
C SER A 11 28.21 -0.18 -36.30
N LYS A 12 27.25 -0.26 -37.23
CA LYS A 12 26.27 0.85 -37.45
C LYS A 12 24.96 0.75 -36.67
N TYR A 13 24.62 -0.42 -36.13
CA TYR A 13 23.31 -0.65 -35.49
C TYR A 13 23.37 -0.87 -33.97
N VAL A 14 24.55 -1.11 -33.39
CA VAL A 14 24.69 -1.33 -31.94
C VAL A 14 24.44 -0.04 -31.15
N ILE A 15 24.85 1.11 -31.69
CA ILE A 15 24.70 2.42 -31.04
C ILE A 15 23.23 2.91 -30.99
N PRO A 16 22.41 2.85 -32.07
CA PRO A 16 21.01 3.28 -31.99
C PRO A 16 20.14 2.35 -31.12
N VAL A 17 20.43 1.05 -31.06
CA VAL A 17 19.63 0.09 -30.25
C VAL A 17 19.86 0.31 -28.75
N VAL A 18 21.09 0.59 -28.32
CA VAL A 18 21.39 0.89 -26.90
C VAL A 18 20.77 2.23 -26.46
N GLY A 19 20.78 3.24 -27.34
CA GLY A 19 20.13 4.54 -27.06
C GLY A 19 18.61 4.42 -26.88
N ILE A 20 17.95 3.62 -27.71
CA ILE A 20 16.50 3.37 -27.61
C ILE A 20 16.16 2.52 -26.38
N ALA A 21 16.97 1.53 -26.04
CA ALA A 21 16.78 0.71 -24.84
C ALA A 21 16.92 1.53 -23.55
N ALA A 22 17.91 2.44 -23.48
CA ALA A 22 18.09 3.33 -22.34
C ALA A 22 16.93 4.33 -22.19
N LEU A 23 16.46 4.93 -23.30
CA LEU A 23 15.30 5.82 -23.27
C LEU A 23 14.01 5.09 -22.90
N GLY A 24 13.83 3.85 -23.39
CA GLY A 24 12.70 3.00 -23.02
C GLY A 24 12.70 2.64 -21.53
N ALA A 25 13.86 2.32 -20.96
CA ALA A 25 14.01 2.04 -19.54
C ALA A 25 13.74 3.29 -18.68
N VAL A 26 14.28 4.45 -19.06
CA VAL A 26 14.02 5.72 -18.36
C VAL A 26 12.55 6.12 -18.46
N ALA A 27 11.91 5.95 -19.61
CA ALA A 27 10.48 6.22 -19.78
C ALA A 27 9.61 5.24 -18.98
N TYR A 28 9.97 3.95 -18.95
CA TYR A 28 9.26 2.95 -18.15
C TYR A 28 9.37 3.22 -16.66
N VAL A 29 10.58 3.50 -16.16
CA VAL A 29 10.80 3.88 -14.76
C VAL A 29 10.07 5.19 -14.44
N GLY A 30 10.16 6.20 -15.30
CA GLY A 30 9.44 7.46 -15.14
C GLY A 30 7.91 7.29 -15.13
N PHE A 31 7.38 6.41 -15.98
CA PHE A 31 5.95 6.09 -16.02
C PHE A 31 5.47 5.36 -14.76
N GLN A 32 6.29 4.46 -14.20
CA GLN A 32 5.99 3.81 -12.91
C GLN A 32 6.01 4.83 -11.77
N TYR A 33 6.96 5.78 -11.75
CA TYR A 33 7.00 6.87 -10.77
C TYR A 33 5.80 7.83 -10.86
N LEU A 34 5.21 7.98 -12.05
CA LEU A 34 4.02 8.82 -12.26
C LEU A 34 2.71 8.08 -11.90
N LYS A 35 2.72 6.75 -11.85
CA LYS A 35 1.59 5.92 -11.39
C LYS A 35 1.66 5.67 -9.88
N LYS A 36 1.63 6.73 -9.08
CA LYS A 36 1.23 6.55 -7.68
C LYS A 36 -0.25 6.23 -7.67
N ASP A 37 -0.60 4.98 -7.38
CA ASP A 37 -1.99 4.57 -7.24
C ASP A 37 -2.67 5.43 -6.17
N GLU A 38 -3.77 6.08 -6.54
CA GLU A 38 -4.56 6.84 -5.57
C GLU A 38 -5.11 5.86 -4.52
N ILE A 39 -4.90 6.19 -3.25
CA ILE A 39 -5.48 5.45 -2.13
C ILE A 39 -7.00 5.37 -2.34
N PRO A 40 -7.59 4.16 -2.36
CA PRO A 40 -9.03 4.01 -2.54
C PRO A 40 -9.79 4.87 -1.53
N LYS A 41 -10.74 5.69 -1.98
CA LYS A 41 -11.55 6.51 -1.06
C LYS A 41 -12.66 5.63 -0.46
N VAL A 42 -12.74 5.61 0.88
CA VAL A 42 -13.88 4.99 1.59
C VAL A 42 -14.94 6.06 1.80
N GLN A 43 -16.16 5.80 1.35
CA GLN A 43 -17.24 6.78 1.43
C GLN A 43 -17.97 6.68 2.77
N LYS A 44 -18.39 7.84 3.29
CA LYS A 44 -19.32 7.92 4.43
C LYS A 44 -20.66 7.28 4.04
N ASN A 45 -21.29 6.64 5.01
CA ASN A 45 -22.56 5.98 4.83
C ASN A 45 -23.66 6.76 5.58
N PRO A 46 -24.65 7.34 4.88
CA PRO A 46 -25.70 8.14 5.52
C PRO A 46 -26.63 7.32 6.43
N LYS A 47 -26.57 5.99 6.39
CA LYS A 47 -27.33 5.11 7.30
C LYS A 47 -26.75 5.08 8.72
N TYR A 48 -25.51 5.51 8.91
CA TYR A 48 -24.85 5.56 10.21
C TYR A 48 -24.82 7.00 10.73
N PRO A 49 -24.81 7.22 12.06
CA PRO A 49 -24.61 8.53 12.63
C PRO A 49 -23.35 9.20 12.08
N SER A 50 -23.34 10.53 12.01
CA SER A 50 -22.11 11.27 11.68
C SER A 50 -21.03 10.97 12.73
N SER A 51 -19.77 10.94 12.29
CA SER A 51 -18.65 10.67 13.20
C SER A 51 -18.63 11.68 14.34
N GLN A 52 -18.47 11.16 15.57
CA GLN A 52 -18.35 11.99 16.78
C GLN A 52 -16.89 12.24 17.17
N LEU A 53 -15.95 11.52 16.55
CA LEU A 53 -14.53 11.73 16.78
C LEU A 53 -14.12 13.14 16.35
N SER A 54 -13.33 13.82 17.15
CA SER A 54 -12.54 14.98 16.72
C SER A 54 -11.44 14.55 15.74
N SER A 55 -10.83 15.52 15.04
CA SER A 55 -9.69 15.22 14.17
C SER A 55 -8.50 14.67 14.97
N VAL A 56 -8.28 15.17 16.19
CA VAL A 56 -7.20 14.71 17.07
C VAL A 56 -7.41 13.26 17.51
N GLU A 57 -8.64 12.88 17.89
CA GLU A 57 -8.94 11.49 18.26
C GLU A 57 -8.79 10.54 17.08
N ALA A 58 -9.27 10.93 15.89
CA ALA A 58 -9.11 10.13 14.68
C ALA A 58 -7.62 9.90 14.34
N THR A 59 -6.80 10.95 14.41
CA THR A 59 -5.34 10.83 14.24
C THR A 59 -4.71 9.95 15.31
N ALA A 60 -5.10 10.10 16.58
CA ALA A 60 -4.56 9.28 17.67
C ALA A 60 -4.87 7.79 17.48
N ILE A 61 -6.08 7.46 17.01
CA ILE A 61 -6.47 6.08 16.67
C ILE A 61 -5.65 5.58 15.47
N ALA A 62 -5.52 6.40 14.43
CA ALA A 62 -4.73 6.05 13.24
C ALA A 62 -3.25 5.76 13.58
N GLU A 63 -2.62 6.58 14.41
CA GLU A 63 -1.23 6.35 14.86
C GLU A 63 -1.10 5.11 15.72
N ARG A 64 -2.08 4.84 16.59
CA ARG A 64 -2.11 3.62 17.40
C ARG A 64 -2.22 2.37 16.53
N LEU A 65 -3.08 2.41 15.52
CA LEU A 65 -3.22 1.33 14.54
C LEU A 65 -1.92 1.10 13.77
N TYR A 66 -1.31 2.16 13.24
CA TYR A 66 -0.03 2.05 12.55
C TYR A 66 1.05 1.47 13.44
N THR A 67 1.20 1.98 14.66
CA THR A 67 2.23 1.51 15.60
C THR A 67 2.06 0.04 15.94
N ALA A 68 0.82 -0.43 16.13
CA ALA A 68 0.53 -1.83 16.41
C ALA A 68 0.75 -2.76 15.20
N MET A 69 0.62 -2.23 13.98
CA MET A 69 0.86 -2.97 12.74
C MET A 69 2.31 -2.89 12.25
N ALA A 70 3.02 -1.83 12.58
CA ALA A 70 4.39 -1.57 12.16
C ALA A 70 5.39 -2.20 13.15
N THR A 71 5.17 -3.45 13.53
CA THR A 71 6.09 -4.23 14.37
C THR A 71 6.95 -5.17 13.54
N LEU A 72 8.03 -5.69 14.11
CA LEU A 72 8.87 -6.67 13.40
C LEU A 72 8.12 -8.00 13.31
N GLY A 73 7.73 -8.40 12.11
CA GLY A 73 6.96 -9.63 11.88
C GLY A 73 5.46 -9.37 11.77
N ARG A 74 4.62 -10.38 12.09
CA ARG A 74 3.16 -10.20 12.18
C ARG A 74 2.80 -9.68 13.57
N PRO A 75 1.71 -8.90 13.72
CA PRO A 75 1.22 -8.51 15.03
C PRO A 75 1.04 -9.73 15.94
N ASN A 76 1.64 -9.69 17.12
CA ASN A 76 1.40 -10.68 18.17
C ASN A 76 0.04 -10.45 18.83
N ASP A 77 -0.35 -11.28 19.80
CA ASP A 77 -1.67 -11.19 20.43
C ASP A 77 -1.91 -9.84 21.15
N GLN A 78 -0.87 -9.22 21.70
CA GLN A 78 -0.96 -7.90 22.34
C GLN A 78 -1.21 -6.80 21.31
N GLU A 79 -0.48 -6.82 20.19
CA GLU A 79 -0.64 -5.86 19.09
C GLU A 79 -1.99 -6.02 18.40
N LYS A 80 -2.44 -7.26 18.18
CA LYS A 80 -3.80 -7.56 17.72
C LYS A 80 -4.84 -7.00 18.66
N THR A 81 -4.68 -7.16 19.97
CA THR A 81 -5.60 -6.59 20.97
C THR A 81 -5.69 -5.07 20.83
N ILE A 82 -4.55 -4.40 20.61
CA ILE A 82 -4.54 -2.95 20.36
C ILE A 82 -5.30 -2.61 19.07
N ILE A 83 -5.09 -3.37 17.99
CA ILE A 83 -5.78 -3.16 16.71
C ILE A 83 -7.29 -3.32 16.90
N PHE A 84 -7.73 -4.42 17.50
CA PHE A 84 -9.16 -4.67 17.72
C PHE A 84 -9.80 -3.63 18.63
N ASN A 85 -9.17 -3.29 19.76
CA ASN A 85 -9.70 -2.29 20.69
C ASN A 85 -9.76 -0.88 20.07
N SER A 86 -8.85 -0.56 19.14
CA SER A 86 -8.83 0.73 18.45
C SER A 86 -9.96 0.85 17.43
N LEU A 87 -10.44 -0.27 16.90
CA LEU A 87 -11.58 -0.33 15.97
C LEU A 87 -12.90 -0.61 16.69
N GLN A 88 -12.84 -1.12 17.92
CA GLN A 88 -14.00 -1.43 18.72
C GLN A 88 -14.79 -0.15 19.02
N ASN A 89 -16.11 -0.24 18.88
CA ASN A 89 -17.09 0.86 19.07
C ASN A 89 -17.04 1.98 18.02
N LEU A 90 -16.19 1.89 17.00
CA LEU A 90 -16.29 2.80 15.86
C LEU A 90 -17.53 2.43 15.05
N ASN A 91 -18.39 3.41 14.76
CA ASN A 91 -19.37 3.24 13.71
C ASN A 91 -18.71 3.44 12.33
N GLN A 92 -19.46 3.17 11.26
CA GLN A 92 -18.95 3.28 9.90
C GLN A 92 -18.32 4.63 9.57
N ASN A 93 -18.94 5.73 9.99
CA ASN A 93 -18.45 7.07 9.68
C ASN A 93 -17.26 7.47 10.56
N ASP A 94 -17.17 6.95 11.79
CA ASP A 94 -15.96 7.07 12.62
C ASP A 94 -14.78 6.34 11.98
N PHE A 95 -15.00 5.12 11.47
CA PHE A 95 -13.97 4.39 10.75
C PHE A 95 -13.49 5.16 9.52
N VAL A 96 -14.40 5.73 8.72
CA VAL A 96 -14.01 6.57 7.56
C VAL A 96 -13.12 7.73 8.00
N LYS A 97 -13.43 8.38 9.14
CA LYS A 97 -12.61 9.48 9.65
C LYS A 97 -11.21 9.01 10.11
N VAL A 98 -11.11 7.84 10.74
CA VAL A 98 -9.82 7.21 11.09
C VAL A 98 -9.05 6.81 9.85
N TYR A 99 -9.72 6.26 8.83
CA TYR A 99 -9.14 5.89 7.54
C TYR A 99 -8.53 7.11 6.82
N GLU A 100 -9.29 8.21 6.77
CA GLU A 100 -8.82 9.49 6.22
C GLU A 100 -7.62 10.04 7.00
N ALA A 101 -7.65 9.96 8.33
CA ALA A 101 -6.56 10.39 9.20
C ALA A 101 -5.30 9.50 9.09
N PHE A 102 -5.47 8.20 8.80
CA PHE A 102 -4.36 7.27 8.57
C PHE A 102 -3.62 7.58 7.27
N GLY A 103 -4.36 7.95 6.23
CA GLY A 103 -3.80 8.36 4.93
C GLY A 103 -3.06 7.23 4.21
N ALA A 104 -1.97 7.61 3.53
CA ALA A 104 -1.02 6.69 2.91
C ALA A 104 0.14 6.44 3.85
N ARG A 105 0.51 5.18 4.03
CA ARG A 105 1.75 4.83 4.75
C ARG A 105 2.53 3.79 3.98
N GLN A 106 3.85 4.01 3.90
CA GLN A 106 4.80 3.14 3.22
C GLN A 106 4.75 1.71 3.74
N TYR A 107 4.49 0.75 2.87
CA TYR A 107 4.50 -0.67 3.21
C TYR A 107 5.09 -1.48 2.05
N SER A 108 5.98 -2.42 2.36
CA SER A 108 6.48 -3.40 1.38
C SER A 108 5.74 -4.71 1.53
N LYS A 109 5.25 -5.33 0.46
CA LYS A 109 4.70 -6.69 0.56
C LYS A 109 5.76 -7.72 0.94
N PHE A 110 7.02 -7.49 0.57
CA PHE A 110 8.11 -8.44 0.80
C PHE A 110 8.81 -8.20 2.15
N TRP A 111 9.11 -6.93 2.46
CA TRP A 111 9.82 -6.53 3.69
C TRP A 111 8.92 -5.91 4.76
N ARG A 112 7.62 -5.80 4.51
CA ARG A 112 6.60 -5.25 5.42
C ARG A 112 6.91 -3.81 5.78
N ASN A 113 6.86 -3.47 7.06
CA ASN A 113 7.22 -2.16 7.60
C ASN A 113 8.71 -1.83 7.57
N ILE A 114 9.59 -2.79 7.24
CA ILE A 114 11.06 -2.60 7.15
C ILE A 114 11.46 -2.08 5.77
N GLY A 115 10.52 -2.03 4.82
CA GLY A 115 10.82 -1.79 3.41
C GLY A 115 11.58 -0.51 3.11
N ASP A 116 12.32 -0.54 2.01
CA ASP A 116 13.11 0.57 1.51
C ASP A 116 12.33 1.37 0.44
N PRO A 117 12.72 2.62 0.14
CA PRO A 117 12.02 3.47 -0.82
C PRO A 117 11.91 2.88 -2.24
N PHE A 118 12.68 1.84 -2.59
CA PHE A 118 12.64 1.18 -3.90
C PHE A 118 11.72 -0.05 -3.93
N THR A 119 11.31 -0.60 -2.77
CA THR A 119 10.48 -1.82 -2.69
C THR A 119 9.20 -1.65 -1.88
N SER A 120 8.92 -0.44 -1.44
CA SER A 120 7.68 -0.08 -0.74
C SER A 120 6.85 0.90 -1.53
N ASP A 121 5.53 0.71 -1.45
CA ASP A 121 4.54 1.66 -1.96
C ASP A 121 3.70 2.23 -0.81
N ASP A 122 3.03 3.34 -1.09
CA ASP A 122 2.10 3.97 -0.16
C ASP A 122 0.78 3.18 -0.13
N HIS A 123 0.41 2.66 1.04
CA HIS A 123 -0.77 1.81 1.20
C HIS A 123 -1.78 2.38 2.21
N SER A 124 -3.06 2.07 1.98
CA SER A 124 -4.17 2.49 2.83
C SER A 124 -4.25 1.70 4.13
N LEU A 125 -5.01 2.22 5.12
CA LEU A 125 -5.30 1.49 6.35
C LEU A 125 -5.88 0.09 6.10
N LEU A 126 -6.78 -0.04 5.12
CA LEU A 126 -7.40 -1.33 4.79
C LEU A 126 -6.38 -2.32 4.22
N THR A 127 -5.45 -1.85 3.40
CA THR A 127 -4.36 -2.69 2.87
C THR A 127 -3.38 -3.09 3.96
N TRP A 128 -3.05 -2.19 4.87
CA TRP A 128 -2.25 -2.52 6.05
C TRP A 128 -2.91 -3.60 6.90
N LEU A 129 -4.19 -3.44 7.23
CA LEU A 129 -4.95 -4.43 8.01
C LEU A 129 -5.02 -5.79 7.31
N SER A 130 -5.25 -5.82 5.99
CA SER A 130 -5.35 -7.09 5.25
C SER A 130 -4.02 -7.84 5.15
N ASN A 131 -2.90 -7.12 5.09
CA ASN A 131 -1.58 -7.73 4.98
C ASN A 131 -1.08 -8.24 6.35
N GLU A 132 -1.33 -7.47 7.40
CA GLU A 132 -0.83 -7.76 8.74
C GLU A 132 -1.64 -8.82 9.47
N LEU A 133 -2.96 -8.80 9.31
CA LEU A 133 -3.86 -9.71 9.99
C LEU A 133 -4.10 -11.01 9.20
N THR A 134 -4.54 -12.04 9.92
CA THR A 134 -4.98 -13.29 9.29
C THR A 134 -6.38 -13.13 8.69
N ALA A 135 -6.78 -14.04 7.80
CA ALA A 135 -8.14 -14.04 7.24
C ALA A 135 -9.23 -14.14 8.33
N GLU A 136 -8.96 -14.87 9.42
CA GLU A 136 -9.87 -14.99 10.56
C GLU A 136 -9.98 -13.67 11.34
N ASP A 137 -8.84 -13.03 11.62
CA ASP A 137 -8.80 -11.73 12.31
C ASP A 137 -9.51 -10.66 11.49
N PHE A 138 -9.27 -10.65 10.18
CA PHE A 138 -9.91 -9.72 9.26
C PHE A 138 -11.42 -9.96 9.13
N ALA A 139 -11.87 -11.22 9.22
CA ALA A 139 -13.30 -11.54 9.26
C ALA A 139 -13.99 -10.90 10.47
N LYS A 140 -13.34 -10.86 11.63
CA LYS A 140 -13.84 -10.17 12.84
C LYS A 140 -13.95 -8.65 12.60
N ILE A 141 -12.94 -8.03 11.97
CA ILE A 141 -12.98 -6.61 11.59
C ILE A 141 -14.09 -6.32 10.58
N SER A 142 -14.34 -7.24 9.65
CA SER A 142 -15.38 -7.08 8.62
C SER A 142 -16.82 -7.06 9.16
N GLN A 143 -17.02 -7.51 10.41
CA GLN A 143 -18.29 -7.36 11.11
C GLN A 143 -18.48 -5.94 11.65
N ILE A 144 -17.39 -5.23 11.93
CA ILE A 144 -17.37 -3.84 12.41
C ILE A 144 -17.42 -2.87 11.22
N ILE A 145 -16.69 -3.21 10.14
CA ILE A 145 -16.55 -2.39 8.93
C ILE A 145 -16.94 -3.25 7.70
N PRO A 146 -18.21 -3.23 7.27
CA PRO A 146 -18.68 -4.06 6.18
C PRO A 146 -17.91 -3.87 4.86
N GLU A 147 -17.42 -2.66 4.60
CA GLU A 147 -16.65 -2.27 3.42
C GLU A 147 -15.27 -2.96 3.38
N ALA A 148 -14.73 -3.38 4.52
CA ALA A 148 -13.45 -4.09 4.59
C ALA A 148 -13.48 -5.40 3.80
N LYS A 149 -14.65 -6.06 3.67
CA LYS A 149 -14.83 -7.31 2.90
C LYS A 149 -14.35 -7.22 1.46
N ARG A 150 -14.40 -6.03 0.85
CA ARG A 150 -13.94 -5.81 -0.54
C ARG A 150 -12.43 -5.95 -0.70
N TYR A 151 -11.68 -5.76 0.39
CA TYR A 151 -10.22 -5.75 0.40
C TYR A 151 -9.61 -7.07 0.87
N GLN A 152 -10.42 -7.98 1.43
CA GLN A 152 -10.00 -9.32 1.83
C GLN A 152 -9.51 -10.17 0.64
N ASN A 153 -9.97 -9.87 -0.58
CA ASN A 153 -9.63 -10.60 -1.81
C ASN A 153 -8.55 -9.90 -2.66
N ALA A 154 -8.03 -8.76 -2.22
CA ALA A 154 -7.05 -7.97 -2.95
C ALA A 154 -5.60 -8.14 -2.45
N ALA A 155 -5.41 -8.93 -1.38
CA ALA A 155 -4.13 -9.22 -0.75
C ALA A 155 -3.54 -10.53 -1.26
#